data_AF-A0A6C0IB88-F1
#
_entry.id   AF-A0A6C0IB88-F1
#
_cell.length_a   1.000
_cell.length_b   1.000
_cell.length_c   1.000
_cell.angle_alpha   90.00
_cell.angle_beta   90.00
_cell.angle_gamma   90.00
#
_symmetry.space_group_name_H-M   'P 1'
#
loop_
_entity.id
_entity.type
_entity.pdbx_description
1 polymer ?
#
loop_
_entity_poly.entity_id
_entity_poly.type
_entity_poly.pdbx_seq_one_letter_code
_entity_poly.pdbx_strand_id
1 'polypeptide(L)'
;MEITTPDPVVYLIENKSERSDEFLEEIRHMNIGIIITGIIEEYYLDRLIESYQDCEYIKIISTWDYTNQLFIEKLRENNFIVIQSKLSDDIYKTSVNYQTFLTKKGIEYAISSNITHCIRLRSDLLCNNINKLLNIYTCIYNGKLIF
;
A
#
# COMPACT_ATOMS: atom_id res chain seq x y z
N MET A 1 -0.64 15.73 -36.49
CA MET A 1 -1.64 15.41 -35.45
C MET A 1 -1.06 15.85 -34.14
N GLU A 2 -1.54 16.95 -33.59
CA GLU A 2 -1.21 17.34 -32.21
C GLU A 2 -1.99 16.42 -31.26
N ILE A 3 -1.26 15.73 -30.38
CA ILE A 3 -1.85 14.94 -29.31
C ILE A 3 -2.06 15.92 -28.15
N THR A 4 -3.28 16.40 -27.98
CA THR A 4 -3.66 17.15 -26.77
C THR A 4 -3.78 16.15 -25.63
N THR A 5 -2.79 16.11 -24.74
CA THR A 5 -2.97 15.50 -23.42
C THR A 5 -4.02 16.30 -22.66
N PRO A 6 -5.08 15.68 -22.10
CA PRO A 6 -6.03 16.41 -21.29
C PRO A 6 -5.29 16.99 -20.07
N ASP A 7 -5.50 18.28 -19.82
CA ASP A 7 -4.97 18.94 -18.63
C ASP A 7 -5.44 18.20 -17.37
N PRO A 8 -4.58 18.01 -16.36
CA PRO A 8 -5.01 17.47 -15.09
C PRO A 8 -6.04 18.41 -14.48
N VAL A 9 -7.28 17.94 -14.36
CA VAL A 9 -8.36 18.66 -13.68
C VAL A 9 -8.01 18.73 -12.20
N VAL A 10 -7.42 19.84 -11.78
CA VAL A 10 -7.21 20.15 -10.37
C VAL A 10 -8.51 20.73 -9.84
N TYR A 11 -9.28 19.91 -9.12
CA TYR A 11 -10.39 20.40 -8.32
C TYR A 11 -9.83 21.16 -7.12
N LEU A 12 -9.87 22.50 -7.17
CA LEU A 12 -9.78 23.33 -5.98
C LEU A 12 -11.10 23.18 -5.22
N ILE A 13 -11.11 22.33 -4.19
CA ILE A 13 -12.30 22.15 -3.36
C ILE A 13 -12.31 23.24 -2.30
N GLU A 14 -13.31 24.13 -2.41
CA GLU A 14 -13.70 25.06 -1.37
C GLU A 14 -14.02 24.30 -0.08
N ASN A 15 -13.51 24.82 1.04
CA ASN A 15 -13.81 24.37 2.39
C ASN A 15 -15.32 24.18 2.60
N LYS A 16 -15.79 22.94 2.57
CA LYS A 16 -17.05 22.54 3.19
C LYS A 16 -16.73 21.51 4.26
N SER A 17 -16.83 21.97 5.51
CA SER A 17 -16.68 21.23 6.76
C SER A 17 -17.82 20.24 7.02
N GLU A 18 -18.43 19.69 5.98
CA GLU A 18 -19.49 18.68 6.07
C GLU A 18 -18.94 17.41 5.45
N ARG A 19 -18.36 16.55 6.30
CA ARG A 19 -18.11 15.15 5.97
C ARG A 19 -19.44 14.57 5.45
N SER A 20 -19.55 14.25 4.16
CA SER A 20 -20.63 13.39 3.73
C SER A 20 -20.20 11.96 4.05
N ASP A 21 -20.95 11.30 4.93
CA ASP A 21 -20.81 9.87 5.20
C ASP A 21 -20.82 9.05 3.88
N GLU A 22 -21.46 9.55 2.83
CA GLU A 22 -21.42 9.03 1.46
C GLU A 22 -19.99 8.85 0.88
N PHE A 23 -19.05 9.75 1.12
CA PHE A 23 -17.70 9.60 0.59
C PHE A 23 -16.91 8.51 1.33
N LEU A 24 -17.13 8.40 2.65
CA LEU A 24 -16.55 7.32 3.43
C LEU A 24 -17.17 5.97 3.02
N GLU A 25 -18.45 5.94 2.69
CA GLU A 25 -19.10 4.75 2.09
C GLU A 25 -18.55 4.42 0.69
N GLU A 26 -18.31 5.41 -0.18
CA GLU A 26 -17.62 5.19 -1.47
C GLU A 26 -16.25 4.54 -1.27
N ILE A 27 -15.44 5.04 -0.33
CA ILE A 27 -14.13 4.45 -0.01
C ILE A 27 -14.28 3.04 0.58
N ARG A 28 -15.28 2.80 1.43
CA ARG A 28 -15.56 1.46 1.99
C ARG A 28 -15.91 0.44 0.90
N HIS A 29 -16.50 0.87 -0.20
CA HIS A 29 -16.81 0.01 -1.34
C HIS A 29 -15.63 -0.16 -2.32
N MET A 30 -14.56 0.65 -2.20
CA MET A 30 -13.36 0.46 -3.00
C MET A 30 -12.57 -0.75 -2.52
N ASN A 31 -12.26 -1.66 -3.44
CA ASN A 31 -11.34 -2.76 -3.15
C ASN A 31 -9.90 -2.23 -3.12
N ILE A 32 -9.45 -1.77 -1.94
CA ILE A 32 -8.15 -1.14 -1.71
C ILE A 32 -7.19 -2.17 -1.08
N GLY A 33 -5.98 -2.24 -1.64
CA GLY A 33 -4.86 -2.97 -1.08
C GLY A 33 -3.74 -2.04 -0.62
N ILE A 34 -3.03 -2.44 0.41
CA ILE A 34 -1.80 -1.80 0.87
C ILE A 34 -0.64 -2.69 0.47
N ILE A 35 0.29 -2.14 -0.29
CA ILE A 35 1.52 -2.83 -0.69
C ILE A 35 2.65 -2.34 0.19
N ILE A 36 3.12 -3.22 1.06
CA ILE A 36 4.20 -2.98 2.01
C ILE A 36 5.48 -3.58 1.43
N THR A 37 6.53 -2.76 1.38
CA THR A 37 7.84 -3.12 0.82
C THR A 37 8.95 -2.71 1.77
N GLY A 38 10.04 -3.47 1.80
CA GLY A 38 11.20 -3.18 2.63
C GLY A 38 11.74 -4.42 3.32
N ILE A 39 12.77 -4.24 4.12
CA ILE A 39 13.36 -5.34 4.88
C ILE A 39 12.43 -5.66 6.04
N ILE A 40 12.23 -6.94 6.32
CA ILE A 40 11.48 -7.45 7.47
C ILE A 40 12.48 -8.06 8.43
N GLU A 41 12.70 -7.38 9.54
CA GLU A 41 13.61 -7.83 10.59
C GLU A 41 12.82 -8.07 11.88
N GLU A 42 13.37 -8.92 12.74
CA GLU A 42 12.75 -9.33 14.00
C GLU A 42 12.29 -8.15 14.85
N TYR A 43 13.14 -7.11 14.96
CA TYR A 43 12.84 -5.92 15.76
C TYR A 43 11.61 -5.14 15.28
N TYR A 44 11.32 -5.16 13.98
CA TYR A 44 10.21 -4.40 13.38
C TYR A 44 8.98 -5.24 13.13
N LEU A 45 9.10 -6.57 13.07
CA LEU A 45 8.02 -7.48 12.72
C LEU A 45 6.80 -7.31 13.62
N ASP A 46 7.00 -7.32 14.94
CA ASP A 46 5.90 -7.27 15.89
C ASP A 46 5.19 -5.92 15.87
N ARG A 47 5.97 -4.84 15.74
CA ARG A 47 5.42 -3.49 15.60
C ARG A 47 4.70 -3.29 14.28
N LEU A 48 5.16 -3.92 13.20
CA LEU A 48 4.49 -3.91 11.91
C LEU A 48 3.15 -4.64 12.01
N ILE A 49 3.11 -5.80 12.65
CA ILE A 49 1.87 -6.55 12.88
C ILE A 49 0.90 -5.70 13.73
N GLU A 50 1.37 -5.16 14.84
CA GLU A 50 0.59 -4.30 15.76
C GLU A 50 0.02 -3.07 15.03
N SER A 51 0.84 -2.37 14.24
CA SER A 51 0.42 -1.17 13.51
C SER A 51 -0.73 -1.45 12.53
N TYR A 52 -0.85 -2.68 12.04
CA TYR A 52 -1.83 -3.09 11.01
C TYR A 52 -2.84 -4.13 11.52
N GLN A 53 -2.94 -4.34 12.83
CA GLN A 53 -3.82 -5.36 13.42
C GLN A 53 -5.30 -5.07 13.12
N ASP A 54 -5.68 -3.78 13.18
CA ASP A 54 -7.05 -3.29 12.97
C ASP A 54 -7.26 -2.71 11.56
N CYS A 55 -6.32 -2.97 10.64
CA CYS A 55 -6.38 -2.42 9.29
C CYS A 55 -7.55 -3.02 8.50
N GLU A 56 -8.45 -2.16 7.98
CA GLU A 56 -9.63 -2.59 7.23
C GLU A 56 -9.31 -2.99 5.78
N TYR A 57 -8.17 -2.56 5.24
CA TYR A 57 -7.76 -2.83 3.87
C TYR A 57 -6.93 -4.11 3.73
N ILE A 58 -6.85 -4.65 2.50
CA ILE A 58 -6.07 -5.86 2.20
C ILE A 58 -4.58 -5.55 2.36
N LYS A 59 -3.88 -6.35 3.19
CA LYS A 59 -2.46 -6.16 3.51
C LYS A 59 -1.60 -7.07 2.63
N ILE A 60 -0.80 -6.50 1.74
CA ILE A 60 0.14 -7.24 0.89
C ILE A 60 1.57 -6.87 1.27
N ILE A 61 2.37 -7.84 1.68
CA ILE A 61 3.81 -7.70 1.86
C ILE A 61 4.51 -8.30 0.65
N SER A 62 5.32 -7.50 -0.04
CA SER A 62 6.22 -7.99 -1.08
C SER A 62 7.65 -7.96 -0.56
N THR A 63 8.26 -9.14 -0.44
CA THR A 63 9.58 -9.32 0.15
C THR A 63 10.43 -10.32 -0.64
N TRP A 64 11.68 -10.51 -0.24
CA TRP A 64 12.61 -11.42 -0.89
C TRP A 64 12.37 -12.89 -0.49
N ASP A 65 12.69 -13.80 -1.39
CA ASP A 65 12.62 -15.26 -1.20
C ASP A 65 13.52 -15.77 -0.05
N TYR A 66 14.61 -15.09 0.23
CA TYR A 66 15.51 -15.36 1.36
C TYR A 66 15.04 -14.77 2.70
N THR A 67 13.87 -14.13 2.76
CA THR A 67 13.31 -13.64 4.04
C THR A 67 13.06 -14.82 4.98
N ASN A 68 13.39 -14.66 6.27
CA ASN A 68 13.22 -15.72 7.27
C ASN A 68 11.78 -16.27 7.26
N GLN A 69 11.63 -17.59 7.10
CA GLN A 69 10.31 -18.23 6.99
C GLN A 69 9.47 -18.10 8.24
N LEU A 70 10.07 -18.06 9.44
CA LEU A 70 9.33 -17.81 10.68
C LEU A 70 8.64 -16.44 10.65
N PHE A 71 9.27 -15.43 10.02
CA PHE A 71 8.66 -14.12 9.88
C PHE A 71 7.51 -14.15 8.88
N ILE A 72 7.65 -14.91 7.79
CA ILE A 72 6.61 -15.08 6.78
C ILE A 72 5.37 -15.77 7.37
N GLU A 73 5.56 -16.83 8.14
CA GLU A 73 4.49 -17.55 8.83
C GLU A 73 3.75 -16.62 9.79
N LYS A 74 4.49 -15.89 10.64
CA LYS A 74 3.90 -14.92 11.58
C LYS A 74 3.08 -13.84 10.88
N LEU A 75 3.54 -13.33 9.74
CA LEU A 75 2.79 -12.36 8.94
C LEU A 75 1.50 -12.96 8.38
N ARG A 76 1.55 -14.18 7.83
CA ARG A 76 0.37 -14.86 7.28
C ARG A 76 -0.67 -15.15 8.37
N GLU A 77 -0.23 -15.58 9.55
CA GLU A 77 -1.09 -15.76 10.73
C GLU A 77 -1.80 -14.46 11.14
N ASN A 78 -1.22 -13.30 10.82
CA ASN A 78 -1.78 -11.98 11.08
C ASN A 78 -2.46 -11.35 9.86
N ASN A 79 -2.99 -12.19 8.95
CA ASN A 79 -3.77 -11.82 7.77
C ASN A 79 -3.02 -10.93 6.76
N PHE A 80 -1.69 -11.05 6.70
CA PHE A 80 -0.91 -10.47 5.61
C PHE A 80 -0.80 -11.48 4.46
N ILE A 81 -1.00 -11.00 3.24
CA ILE A 81 -0.67 -11.71 2.03
C ILE A 81 0.82 -11.49 1.76
N VAL A 82 1.61 -12.55 1.80
CA VAL A 82 3.07 -12.45 1.59
C VAL A 82 3.45 -12.97 0.21
N ILE A 83 4.00 -12.08 -0.60
CA ILE A 83 4.60 -12.36 -1.91
C ILE A 83 6.11 -12.37 -1.77
N GLN A 84 6.70 -13.55 -1.96
CA GLN A 84 8.16 -13.72 -1.97
C GLN A 84 8.67 -13.71 -3.40
N SER A 85 9.70 -12.92 -3.66
CA SER A 85 10.27 -12.76 -5.00
C SER A 85 11.78 -12.94 -4.99
N LYS A 86 12.32 -13.47 -6.09
CA LYS A 86 13.75 -13.52 -6.36
C LYS A 86 14.12 -12.42 -7.35
N LEU A 87 15.17 -11.66 -7.07
CA LEU A 87 15.68 -10.69 -8.04
C LEU A 87 16.34 -11.41 -9.21
N SER A 88 16.01 -11.05 -10.44
CA SER A 88 16.74 -11.53 -11.62
C SER A 88 18.17 -10.96 -11.62
N ASP A 89 19.13 -11.76 -12.09
CA ASP A 89 20.50 -11.30 -12.29
C ASP A 89 20.62 -10.19 -13.35
N ASP A 90 19.60 -10.05 -14.21
CA ASP A 90 19.54 -9.02 -15.26
C ASP A 90 19.16 -7.62 -14.73
N ILE A 91 18.78 -7.50 -13.45
CA ILE A 91 18.39 -6.22 -12.86
C ILE A 91 19.62 -5.57 -12.21
N TYR A 92 19.91 -4.33 -12.60
CA TYR A 92 20.98 -3.55 -11.98
C TYR A 92 20.72 -3.39 -10.48
N LYS A 93 21.68 -3.79 -9.64
CA LYS A 93 21.46 -4.00 -8.22
C LYS A 93 21.56 -2.71 -7.40
N THR A 94 20.50 -1.89 -7.46
CA THR A 94 20.35 -0.68 -6.64
C THR A 94 19.19 -0.81 -5.66
N SER A 95 19.27 -0.10 -4.54
CA SER A 95 18.18 -0.02 -3.55
C SER A 95 16.86 0.43 -4.17
N VAL A 96 16.90 1.36 -5.13
CA VAL A 96 15.72 1.83 -5.87
C VAL A 96 15.13 0.70 -6.72
N ASN A 97 15.95 0.00 -7.50
CA ASN A 97 15.46 -1.09 -8.35
C ASN A 97 14.87 -2.23 -7.51
N TYR A 98 15.48 -2.51 -6.35
CA TYR A 98 15.00 -3.50 -5.41
C TYR A 98 13.60 -3.16 -4.90
N GLN A 99 13.39 -1.92 -4.45
CA GLN A 99 12.07 -1.46 -3.99
C GLN A 99 11.04 -1.42 -5.12
N THR A 100 11.43 -0.94 -6.30
CA THR A 100 10.55 -0.88 -7.48
C THR A 100 10.11 -2.27 -7.91
N PHE A 101 11.03 -3.25 -7.90
CA PHE A 101 10.72 -4.63 -8.26
C PHE A 101 9.73 -5.27 -7.27
N LEU A 102 9.98 -5.15 -5.96
CA LEU A 102 9.04 -5.67 -4.95
C LEU A 102 7.69 -4.96 -5.01
N THR A 103 7.67 -3.65 -5.25
CA THR A 103 6.43 -2.89 -5.45
C THR A 103 5.66 -3.44 -6.65
N LYS A 104 6.34 -3.66 -7.78
CA LYS A 104 5.75 -4.25 -8.99
C LYS A 104 5.12 -5.61 -8.70
N LYS A 105 5.80 -6.47 -7.93
CA LYS A 105 5.29 -7.81 -7.57
C LYS A 105 4.01 -7.74 -6.72
N GLY A 106 3.94 -6.79 -5.79
CA GLY A 106 2.72 -6.53 -5.03
C GLY A 106 1.57 -6.04 -5.92
N ILE A 107 1.86 -5.16 -6.88
CA ILE A 107 0.86 -4.64 -7.83
C ILE A 107 0.35 -5.77 -8.74
N GLU A 108 1.23 -6.63 -9.26
CA GLU A 108 0.85 -7.78 -10.08
C GLU A 108 -0.13 -8.69 -9.34
N TYR A 109 0.16 -8.98 -8.06
CA TYR A 109 -0.76 -9.75 -7.21
C TYR A 109 -2.11 -9.02 -7.02
N ALA A 110 -2.07 -7.73 -6.72
CA ALA A 110 -3.26 -6.92 -6.50
C ALA A 110 -4.19 -6.93 -7.72
N ILE A 111 -3.64 -6.74 -8.92
CA ILE A 111 -4.38 -6.83 -10.19
C ILE A 111 -5.02 -8.21 -10.34
N SER A 112 -4.26 -9.29 -10.12
CA SER A 112 -4.79 -10.66 -10.22
C SER A 112 -5.88 -10.99 -9.18
N SER A 113 -5.95 -10.21 -8.10
CA SER A 113 -6.90 -10.37 -7.00
C SER A 113 -8.07 -9.38 -7.08
N ASN A 114 -8.28 -8.72 -8.22
CA ASN A 114 -9.32 -7.69 -8.43
C ASN A 114 -9.24 -6.49 -7.47
N ILE A 115 -8.05 -6.21 -6.92
CA ILE A 115 -7.81 -5.01 -6.12
C ILE A 115 -7.67 -3.83 -7.08
N THR A 116 -8.51 -2.83 -6.89
CA THR A 116 -8.69 -1.71 -7.83
C THR A 116 -7.76 -0.55 -7.54
N HIS A 117 -7.36 -0.39 -6.29
CA HIS A 117 -6.54 0.71 -5.81
C HIS A 117 -5.45 0.20 -4.88
N CYS A 118 -4.25 0.77 -4.98
CA CYS A 118 -3.12 0.34 -4.17
C CYS A 118 -2.42 1.53 -3.53
N ILE A 119 -2.17 1.44 -2.22
CA ILE A 119 -1.32 2.39 -1.49
C ILE A 119 0.01 1.69 -1.19
N ARG A 120 1.11 2.25 -1.66
CA ARG A 120 2.45 1.71 -1.38
C ARG A 120 3.05 2.35 -0.13
N LEU A 121 3.41 1.52 0.85
CA LEU A 121 4.10 1.91 2.08
C LEU A 121 5.42 1.15 2.26
N ARG A 122 6.26 1.66 3.16
CA ARG A 122 7.49 0.99 3.59
C ARG A 122 7.23 0.15 4.85
N SER A 123 7.96 -0.96 5.02
CA SER A 123 7.84 -1.84 6.20
C SER A 123 8.25 -1.16 7.51
N ASP A 124 9.07 -0.12 7.45
CA ASP A 124 9.50 0.68 8.60
C ASP A 124 8.57 1.86 8.92
N LEU A 125 7.49 2.05 8.14
CA LEU A 125 6.48 3.04 8.45
C LEU A 125 5.49 2.47 9.47
N LEU A 126 5.80 2.72 10.74
CA LEU A 126 5.01 2.30 11.89
C LEU A 126 4.11 3.45 12.35
N CYS A 127 2.86 3.15 12.70
CA CYS A 127 1.89 4.17 13.11
C CYS A 127 0.88 3.59 14.09
N ASN A 128 0.56 4.36 15.13
CA ASN A 128 -0.43 3.98 16.15
C ASN A 128 -1.87 3.93 15.59
N ASN A 129 -2.13 4.54 14.43
CA ASN A 129 -3.44 4.50 13.78
C ASN A 129 -3.28 4.48 12.26
N ILE A 130 -2.98 3.30 11.72
CA ILE A 130 -2.75 3.13 10.29
C ILE A 130 -3.99 3.48 9.46
N ASN A 131 -5.20 3.15 9.94
CA ASN A 131 -6.44 3.46 9.22
C ASN A 131 -6.61 4.96 9.01
N LYS A 132 -6.31 5.80 10.02
CA LYS A 132 -6.35 7.25 9.85
C LYS A 132 -5.35 7.72 8.79
N LEU A 133 -4.13 7.18 8.79
CA LEU A 133 -3.11 7.52 7.80
C LEU A 133 -3.57 7.13 6.39
N LEU A 134 -4.10 5.92 6.23
CA LEU A 134 -4.55 5.40 4.93
C LEU A 134 -5.76 6.15 4.40
N ASN A 135 -6.71 6.51 5.27
CA ASN A 135 -7.83 7.38 4.90
C ASN A 135 -7.32 8.71 4.34
N ILE A 136 -6.31 9.32 4.97
CA ILE A 136 -5.69 10.55 4.45
C ILE A 136 -5.07 10.33 3.06
N TYR A 137 -4.33 9.23 2.87
CA TYR A 137 -3.77 8.90 1.55
C TYR A 137 -4.87 8.73 0.50
N THR A 138 -5.93 7.98 0.80
CA THR A 138 -7.07 7.79 -0.11
C THR A 138 -7.74 9.11 -0.46
N CYS A 139 -7.91 10.02 0.51
CA CYS A 139 -8.42 11.37 0.28
C CYS A 139 -7.51 12.17 -0.67
N ILE A 140 -6.20 12.16 -0.44
CA ILE A 140 -5.21 12.87 -1.28
C ILE A 140 -5.26 12.37 -2.72
N TYR A 141 -5.21 11.04 -2.93
CA TYR A 141 -5.15 10.46 -4.28
C TYR A 141 -6.44 10.63 -5.08
N ASN A 142 -7.59 10.77 -4.39
CA ASN A 142 -8.86 11.11 -5.03
C ASN A 142 -9.07 12.62 -5.20
N GLY A 143 -8.05 13.45 -4.99
CA GLY A 143 -8.12 14.90 -5.19
C GLY A 143 -8.97 15.64 -4.16
N LYS A 144 -9.24 15.02 -3.01
CA LYS A 144 -10.08 15.56 -1.92
C LYS A 144 -9.23 15.73 -0.65
N LEU A 145 -8.21 16.59 -0.69
CA LEU A 145 -7.44 16.94 0.51
C LEU A 145 -8.33 17.73 1.47
N ILE A 146 -8.71 17.08 2.58
CA ILE A 146 -9.53 17.66 3.65
C ILE A 146 -8.59 17.95 4.82
N PHE A 147 -8.43 19.23 5.17
CA PHE A 147 -7.71 19.67 6.37
C PHE A 147 -8.67 19.82 7.55
#